data_AF-A0A1T5KZX8-F1
#
_entry.id   AF-A0A1T5KZX8-F1
#
_cell.length_a   1.000
_cell.length_b   1.000
_cell.length_c   1.000
_cell.angle_alpha   90.00
_cell.angle_beta   90.00
_cell.angle_gamma   90.00
#
_symmetry.space_group_name_H-M   'P 1'
#
loop_
_entity.id
_entity.type
_entity.pdbx_description
1 polymer ?
#
loop_
_entity_poly.entity_id
_entity_poly.type
_entity_poly.pdbx_seq_one_letter_code
_entity_poly.pdbx_strand_id
1 'polypeptide(L)'
;MKRLFKSFTFYFMLFSILLIYNQYIGYDSKNIILISFNVILNNLFKIDSFREIINSGPTIKTNTLFGETSVYLYICHFITFIIYGLFLDFIKRLLLKTMIEDLPDKDK
;
A
#
# COMPACT_ATOMS: atom_id res chain seq x y z
N MET A 1 16.94 6.67 12.38
CA MET A 1 16.23 7.55 11.42
C MET A 1 16.76 7.48 9.99
N LYS A 2 18.07 7.65 9.71
CA LYS A 2 18.61 7.66 8.32
C LYS A 2 18.28 6.43 7.46
N ARG A 3 18.07 5.24 8.06
CA ARG A 3 17.67 4.02 7.35
C ARG A 3 16.18 3.96 6.99
N LEU A 4 15.31 4.59 7.78
CA LEU A 4 13.85 4.59 7.53
C LEU A 4 13.51 5.38 6.27
N PHE A 5 14.14 6.54 6.08
CA PHE A 5 14.04 7.34 4.85
C PHE A 5 14.70 6.69 3.62
N LYS A 6 15.25 5.47 3.73
CA LYS A 6 15.80 4.71 2.61
C LYS A 6 15.00 3.45 2.30
N SER A 7 13.91 3.21 3.03
CA SER A 7 13.05 2.02 2.88
C SER A 7 11.90 2.34 1.95
N PHE A 8 11.68 1.50 0.94
CA PHE A 8 10.49 1.57 0.10
C PHE A 8 9.22 1.40 0.95
N THR A 9 9.24 0.49 1.93
CA THR A 9 8.13 0.28 2.88
C THR A 9 7.68 1.58 3.54
N PHE A 10 8.62 2.41 4.00
CA PHE A 10 8.28 3.70 4.61
C PHE A 10 7.50 4.61 3.65
N TYR A 11 7.99 4.78 2.41
CA TYR A 11 7.35 5.64 1.43
C TYR A 11 6.01 5.09 0.95
N PHE A 12 5.87 3.78 0.81
CA PHE A 12 4.60 3.14 0.44
C PHE A 12 3.54 3.31 1.53
N MET A 13 3.91 3.17 2.80
CA MET A 13 3.00 3.47 3.92
C MET A 13 2.56 4.93 3.92
N LEU A 14 3.50 5.87 3.76
CA LEU A 14 3.18 7.30 3.73
C LEU A 14 2.24 7.63 2.56
N PHE A 15 2.54 7.10 1.37
CA PHE A 15 1.71 7.29 0.19
C PHE A 15 0.30 6.70 0.37
N SER A 16 0.19 5.52 0.98
CA SER A 16 -1.10 4.91 1.31
C SER A 16 -1.94 5.80 2.24
N ILE A 17 -1.32 6.39 3.28
CA ILE A 17 -2.01 7.33 4.18
C ILE A 17 -2.50 8.57 3.41
N LEU A 18 -1.69 9.10 2.49
CA LEU A 18 -2.10 10.24 1.65
C LEU A 18 -3.29 9.89 0.76
N LEU A 19 -3.33 8.69 0.17
CA LEU A 19 -4.48 8.23 -0.62
C LEU A 19 -5.74 8.04 0.23
N ILE A 20 -5.62 7.45 1.42
CA ILE A 20 -6.72 7.33 2.38
C ILE A 20 -7.24 8.72 2.78
N TYR A 21 -6.33 9.67 3.05
CA TYR A 21 -6.73 11.04 3.38
C TYR A 21 -7.44 11.72 2.20
N ASN A 22 -6.93 11.56 0.98
CA ASN A 22 -7.55 12.07 -0.24
C ASN A 22 -8.98 11.51 -0.44
N GLN A 23 -9.17 10.23 -0.13
CA GLN A 23 -10.49 9.60 -0.10
C GLN A 23 -11.39 10.23 0.96
N TYR A 24 -10.89 10.33 2.18
CA TYR A 24 -11.63 10.81 3.34
C TYR A 24 -12.21 12.21 3.13
N ILE A 25 -11.44 13.12 2.50
CA ILE A 25 -11.86 14.49 2.20
C ILE A 25 -12.72 14.61 0.92
N GLY A 26 -12.97 13.51 0.20
CA GLY A 26 -13.94 13.45 -0.90
C GLY A 26 -13.36 13.54 -2.32
N TYR A 27 -12.05 13.75 -2.48
CA TYR A 27 -11.43 13.87 -3.81
C TYR A 27 -11.40 12.57 -4.62
N ASP A 28 -11.61 11.42 -3.98
CA ASP A 28 -11.84 10.14 -4.66
C ASP A 28 -13.24 9.57 -4.32
N SER A 29 -14.28 10.37 -4.55
CA SER A 29 -15.66 10.03 -4.15
C SER A 29 -16.20 8.63 -4.52
N LYS A 30 -15.58 7.91 -5.47
CA LYS A 30 -15.96 6.55 -5.88
C LYS A 30 -15.00 5.44 -5.42
N ASN A 31 -14.01 5.74 -4.58
CA ASN A 31 -12.94 4.82 -4.16
C ASN A 31 -12.12 4.28 -5.36
N ILE A 32 -12.10 5.00 -6.49
CA ILE A 32 -11.43 4.54 -7.72
C ILE A 32 -9.92 4.54 -7.51
N ILE A 33 -9.37 5.60 -6.94
CA ILE A 33 -7.93 5.71 -6.66
C ILE A 33 -7.57 4.73 -5.54
N LEU A 34 -8.37 4.66 -4.49
CA LEU A 34 -8.15 3.78 -3.35
C LEU A 34 -8.13 2.29 -3.77
N ILE A 35 -9.01 1.86 -4.67
CA ILE A 35 -9.10 0.44 -5.09
C ILE A 35 -8.22 0.19 -6.33
N SER A 36 -8.40 0.96 -7.40
CA SER A 36 -7.81 0.65 -8.72
C SER A 36 -6.30 0.87 -8.77
N PHE A 37 -5.76 1.81 -7.98
CA PHE A 37 -4.33 2.06 -7.92
C PHE A 37 -3.56 0.95 -7.18
N ASN A 38 -4.29 0.07 -6.51
CA ASN A 38 -3.76 -1.06 -5.77
C ASN A 38 -4.15 -2.35 -6.47
N VAL A 39 -3.28 -2.85 -7.36
CA VAL A 39 -3.60 -4.00 -8.23
C VAL A 39 -4.02 -5.24 -7.44
N ILE A 40 -3.38 -5.51 -6.30
CA ILE A 40 -3.74 -6.64 -5.44
C ILE A 40 -5.16 -6.42 -4.89
N LEU A 41 -5.41 -5.26 -4.30
CA LEU A 41 -6.73 -4.96 -3.74
C LEU A 41 -7.81 -4.96 -4.81
N ASN A 42 -7.56 -4.38 -5.98
CA ASN A 42 -8.47 -4.34 -7.11
C ASN A 42 -8.87 -5.76 -7.57
N ASN A 43 -7.92 -6.69 -7.62
CA ASN A 43 -8.22 -8.07 -7.98
C ASN A 43 -9.01 -8.79 -6.88
N LEU A 44 -8.68 -8.57 -5.61
CA LEU A 44 -9.42 -9.15 -4.50
C LEU A 44 -10.84 -8.59 -4.41
N PHE A 45 -11.05 -7.30 -4.68
CA PHE A 45 -12.36 -6.65 -4.62
C PHE A 45 -13.35 -7.11 -5.70
N LYS A 46 -12.85 -7.79 -6.75
CA LYS A 46 -13.68 -8.44 -7.76
C LYS A 46 -14.23 -9.79 -7.30
N ILE A 47 -13.71 -10.36 -6.22
CA ILE A 47 -14.17 -11.60 -5.62
C ILE A 47 -15.31 -11.27 -4.64
N ASP A 48 -16.49 -11.85 -4.86
CA ASP A 48 -17.71 -11.53 -4.12
C ASP A 48 -17.55 -11.69 -2.61
N SER A 49 -17.04 -12.83 -2.16
CA SER A 49 -16.83 -13.12 -0.73
C SER A 49 -15.87 -12.13 -0.06
N PHE A 50 -14.81 -11.71 -0.77
CA PHE A 50 -13.87 -10.74 -0.23
C PHE A 50 -14.49 -9.34 -0.13
N ARG A 51 -15.28 -8.95 -1.13
CA ARG A 51 -16.03 -7.69 -1.12
C ARG A 51 -17.07 -7.65 0.01
N GLU A 52 -17.78 -8.75 0.24
CA GLU A 52 -18.71 -8.88 1.37
C GLU A 52 -17.98 -8.70 2.71
N ILE A 53 -16.82 -9.34 2.89
CA ILE A 53 -16.00 -9.20 4.10
C ILE A 53 -15.54 -7.74 4.31
N ILE A 54 -15.05 -7.08 3.25
CA ILE A 54 -14.63 -5.67 3.39
C ILE A 54 -15.83 -4.80 3.76
N ASN A 55 -16.99 -5.02 3.17
CA ASN A 55 -18.17 -4.19 3.40
C ASN A 55 -18.90 -4.52 4.71
N SER A 56 -18.61 -5.65 5.36
CA SER A 56 -19.20 -6.01 6.66
C SER A 56 -18.55 -5.32 7.86
N GLY A 57 -17.43 -4.61 7.64
CA GLY A 57 -16.69 -3.93 8.70
C GLY A 57 -17.36 -2.63 9.17
N PRO A 58 -16.87 -2.04 10.27
CA PRO A 58 -17.31 -0.71 10.72
C PRO A 58 -17.11 0.33 9.62
N THR A 59 -18.07 1.25 9.46
CA THR A 59 -17.96 2.38 8.55
C THR A 59 -17.56 3.65 9.30
N ILE A 60 -16.90 4.56 8.59
CA ILE A 60 -16.65 5.91 9.06
C ILE A 60 -17.23 6.91 8.07
N LYS A 61 -17.71 8.04 8.60
CA LYS A 61 -18.21 9.14 7.76
C LYS A 61 -17.07 9.74 6.93
N THR A 62 -17.34 9.99 5.67
CA THR A 62 -16.40 10.60 4.73
C THR A 62 -17.10 11.68 3.93
N ASN A 63 -16.33 12.61 3.36
CA ASN A 63 -16.87 13.67 2.50
C ASN A 63 -17.07 13.20 1.05
N THR A 64 -17.28 11.89 0.85
CA THR A 64 -17.48 11.28 -0.46
C THR A 64 -18.97 11.28 -0.84
N LEU A 65 -19.28 11.00 -2.11
CA LEU A 65 -20.67 10.84 -2.58
C LEU A 65 -21.46 9.77 -1.80
N PHE A 66 -20.79 8.72 -1.33
CA PHE A 66 -21.41 7.65 -0.55
C PHE A 66 -21.57 8.02 0.93
N GLY A 67 -20.91 9.08 1.40
CA GLY A 67 -21.01 9.59 2.77
C GLY A 67 -20.32 8.72 3.82
N GLU A 68 -19.97 7.47 3.50
CA GLU A 68 -19.28 6.55 4.39
C GLU A 68 -18.35 5.60 3.64
N THR A 69 -17.31 5.13 4.32
CA THR A 69 -16.36 4.14 3.81
C THR A 69 -16.04 3.12 4.90
N SER A 70 -15.89 1.85 4.51
CA SER A 70 -15.47 0.78 5.42
C SER A 70 -14.04 0.97 5.92
N VAL A 71 -13.85 0.82 7.23
CA VAL A 71 -12.52 0.81 7.87
C VAL A 71 -11.69 -0.37 7.37
N TYR A 72 -12.31 -1.51 7.07
CA TYR A 72 -11.60 -2.67 6.53
C TYR A 72 -11.00 -2.36 5.15
N LEU A 73 -11.68 -1.55 4.34
CA LEU A 73 -11.13 -1.13 3.05
C LEU A 73 -9.82 -0.34 3.22
N TYR A 74 -9.78 0.59 4.18
CA TYR A 74 -8.56 1.34 4.51
C TYR A 74 -7.45 0.45 5.05
N ILE A 75 -7.77 -0.49 5.94
CA ILE A 75 -6.81 -1.45 6.47
C ILE A 75 -6.24 -2.32 5.34
N CYS A 76 -7.10 -2.90 4.50
CA CYS A 76 -6.67 -3.72 3.38
C CYS A 76 -5.80 -2.94 2.39
N HIS A 77 -6.17 -1.70 2.08
CA HIS A 77 -5.37 -0.80 1.25
C HIS A 77 -3.99 -0.52 1.86
N PHE A 78 -3.93 -0.23 3.16
CA PHE A 78 -2.67 0.04 3.85
C PHE A 78 -1.75 -1.19 3.91
N ILE A 79 -2.30 -2.36 4.25
CA ILE A 79 -1.54 -3.62 4.34
C ILE A 79 -0.94 -4.00 2.98
N THR A 80 -1.70 -3.87 1.90
CA THR A 80 -1.22 -4.21 0.55
C THR A 80 -0.10 -3.26 0.09
N PHE A 81 -0.13 -1.97 0.48
CA PHE A 81 1.00 -1.06 0.28
C PHE A 81 2.25 -1.45 1.09
N ILE A 82 2.08 -1.91 2.33
CA ILE A 82 3.20 -2.48 3.12
C ILE A 82 3.81 -3.67 2.38
N ILE A 83 2.99 -4.57 1.83
CA ILE A 83 3.46 -5.74 1.09
C ILE A 83 4.31 -5.32 -0.12
N TYR A 84 3.86 -4.34 -0.91
CA TYR A 84 4.66 -3.80 -2.03
C TYR A 84 6.00 -3.24 -1.56
N GLY A 85 5.99 -2.44 -0.50
CA GLY A 85 7.20 -1.85 0.06
C GLY A 85 8.20 -2.90 0.58
N LEU A 86 7.71 -3.91 1.29
CA LEU A 86 8.53 -5.01 1.80
C LEU A 86 9.14 -5.84 0.66
N PHE A 87 8.36 -6.09 -0.40
CA PHE A 87 8.82 -6.79 -1.58
C PHE A 87 9.97 -6.04 -2.28
N LEU A 88 9.83 -4.73 -2.48
CA LEU A 88 10.89 -3.90 -3.07
C LEU A 88 12.11 -3.78 -2.16
N ASP A 89 11.92 -3.65 -0.85
CA ASP A 89 13.03 -3.67 0.11
C ASP A 89 13.76 -5.02 0.13
N PHE A 90 13.04 -6.12 -0.09
CA PHE A 90 13.64 -7.45 -0.24
C PHE A 90 14.46 -7.55 -1.53
N ILE A 91 13.92 -7.15 -2.68
CA ILE A 91 14.67 -7.11 -3.96
C ILE A 91 15.93 -6.24 -3.83
N LYS A 92 15.80 -5.06 -3.24
CA LYS A 92 16.94 -4.16 -2.99
C LYS A 92 18.05 -4.85 -2.20
N ARG A 93 17.70 -5.62 -1.16
CA ARG A 93 18.69 -6.38 -0.37
C ARG A 93 19.34 -7.49 -1.18
N LEU A 94 18.60 -8.20 -2.03
CA LEU A 94 19.16 -9.22 -2.91
C LEU A 94 20.15 -8.61 -3.91
N LEU A 95 19.79 -7.52 -4.58
CA LEU A 95 20.64 -6.85 -5.56
C LEU A 95 21.92 -6.26 -4.93
N LEU A 96 21.81 -5.66 -3.75
CA LEU A 96 22.99 -5.15 -3.04
C LEU A 96 23.93 -6.28 -2.61
N LYS A 97 23.39 -7.45 -2.24
CA LYS A 97 24.20 -8.60 -1.89
C LYS A 97 24.99 -9.11 -3.10
N THR A 98 24.33 -9.32 -4.24
CA THR A 98 24.99 -9.80 -5.46
C THR A 98 26.05 -8.82 -5.98
N MET A 99 25.76 -7.51 -5.96
CA MET A 99 26.75 -6.50 -6.42
C MET A 99 27.98 -6.38 -5.51
N ILE A 100 27.88 -6.75 -4.23
CA ILE A 100 29.03 -6.73 -3.30
C ILE A 100 29.90 -7.99 -3.50
N GLU A 101 29.30 -9.14 -3.80
CA GLU A 101 30.02 -10.39 -4.07
C GLU A 101 30.82 -10.34 -5.39
N ASP A 102 30.41 -9.51 -6.35
CA ASP A 102 31.10 -9.31 -7.64
C ASP A 102 32.25 -8.30 -7.61
N LEU A 103 32.54 -7.65 -6.47
CA LEU A 103 33.67 -6.72 -6.38
C LEU A 103 34.98 -7.51 -6.29
N PRO A 104 35.93 -7.33 -7.24
CA PRO A 104 37.25 -7.93 -7.12
C PRO A 104 37.90 -7.40 -5.84
N ASP A 105 38.45 -8.33 -5.07
CA ASP A 105 39.20 -8.06 -3.84
C ASP A 105 40.25 -6.99 -4.16
N LYS A 106 40.03 -5.76 -3.67
CA LYS A 106 40.87 -4.61 -4.00
C LYS A 106 42.23 -4.63 -3.30
N ASP A 107 42.52 -5.70 -2.56
CA ASP A 107 43.70 -5.87 -1.73
C ASP A 107 44.60 -7.04 -2.23
N LYS A 108 44.89 -7.08 -3.54
CA LYS A 108 46.04 -7.82 -4.09
C LYS A 108 46.91 -6.95 -4.98
#